data_AF-A0A2E2Z827-F1
#
_entry.id   AF-A0A2E2Z827-F1
#
_cell.length_a   1.000
_cell.length_b   1.000
_cell.length_c   1.000
_cell.angle_alpha   90.00
_cell.angle_beta   90.00
_cell.angle_gamma   90.00
#
_symmetry.space_group_name_H-M   'P 1'
#
loop_
_entity.id
_entity.type
_entity.pdbx_description
1 polymer ?
#
loop_
_entity_poly.entity_id
_entity_poly.type
_entity_poly.pdbx_seq_one_letter_code
_entity_poly.pdbx_strand_id
1 'polypeptide(L)'
;MSKKSILNKKSMQFLEKYLNNASPTGYEWEGQKIWMDYLKPYADEFITDTYGSAVAVINPDHEYKVVIEGHSDEISWYVNYISEKGLISVIRNGGSDHQIAPSKIVNIHTEKGIVKGVFGWPAIHTRLASKEEPPKIDNIFIDVGCKNKKDVEKLGVHVGCVITYPDPFHVLNKDNFVCRALDNRIGGFMIAEVARLIKENKKKLPFGLYVTNS
;
A
#
# COMPACT_ATOMS: atom_id res chain seq x y z
N MET A 1 -7.71 -23.22 -27.89
CA MET A 1 -6.44 -23.47 -27.19
C MET A 1 -6.37 -22.49 -26.03
N SER A 2 -6.38 -22.96 -24.78
CA SER A 2 -6.11 -22.11 -23.63
C SER A 2 -4.72 -21.50 -23.83
N LYS A 3 -4.64 -20.18 -24.06
CA LYS A 3 -3.35 -19.49 -24.16
C LYS A 3 -2.63 -19.76 -22.85
N LYS A 4 -1.43 -20.34 -22.94
CA LYS A 4 -0.54 -20.53 -21.80
C LYS A 4 -0.47 -19.19 -21.03
N SER A 5 -0.75 -19.22 -19.74
CA SER A 5 -0.79 -18.01 -18.91
C SER A 5 0.52 -17.23 -19.07
N ILE A 6 0.42 -15.92 -19.28
CA ILE A 6 1.58 -15.01 -19.31
C ILE A 6 2.17 -14.82 -17.91
N LEU A 7 1.36 -15.08 -16.86
CA LEU A 7 1.76 -15.02 -15.46
C LEU A 7 2.47 -16.32 -15.09
N ASN A 8 3.76 -16.22 -14.78
CA ASN A 8 4.57 -17.34 -14.34
C ASN A 8 4.78 -17.30 -12.81
N LYS A 9 5.43 -18.32 -12.25
CA LYS A 9 5.69 -18.42 -10.81
C LYS A 9 6.45 -17.20 -10.26
N LYS A 10 7.43 -16.67 -11.02
CA LYS A 10 8.21 -15.49 -10.62
C LYS A 10 7.34 -14.23 -10.59
N SER A 11 6.47 -14.05 -11.59
CA SER A 11 5.50 -12.94 -11.62
C SER A 11 4.57 -12.98 -10.40
N MET A 12 4.04 -14.16 -10.06
CA MET A 12 3.13 -14.30 -8.92
C MET A 12 3.84 -14.09 -7.57
N GLN A 13 5.06 -14.59 -7.42
CA GLN A 13 5.89 -14.33 -6.22
C GLN A 13 6.22 -12.85 -6.06
N PHE A 14 6.49 -12.15 -7.18
CA PHE A 14 6.67 -10.71 -7.18
C PHE A 14 5.39 -9.99 -6.75
N LEU A 15 4.25 -10.30 -7.36
CA LEU A 15 2.96 -9.68 -7.01
C LEU A 15 2.64 -9.85 -5.52
N GLU A 16 2.78 -11.07 -5.00
CA GLU A 16 2.51 -11.38 -3.59
C GLU A 16 3.45 -10.60 -2.66
N LYS A 17 4.76 -10.54 -2.97
CA LYS A 17 5.72 -9.74 -2.19
C LYS A 17 5.40 -8.24 -2.26
N TYR A 18 5.05 -7.74 -3.44
CA TYR A 18 4.78 -6.33 -3.69
C TYR A 18 3.51 -5.84 -2.97
N LEU A 19 2.43 -6.62 -3.00
CA LEU A 19 1.17 -6.30 -2.32
C LEU A 19 1.26 -6.45 -0.79
N ASN A 20 1.97 -7.46 -0.29
CA ASN A 20 2.05 -7.70 1.16
C ASN A 20 3.00 -6.74 1.89
N ASN A 21 3.80 -5.94 1.19
CA ASN A 21 4.63 -4.89 1.78
C ASN A 21 3.80 -3.63 2.15
N ALA A 22 4.19 -2.87 3.17
CA ALA A 22 3.54 -1.60 3.49
C ALA A 22 4.26 -0.47 2.76
N SER A 23 3.53 0.28 1.94
CA SER A 23 4.05 1.40 1.14
C SER A 23 3.02 2.55 1.17
N PRO A 24 2.68 3.11 2.34
CA PRO A 24 1.69 4.17 2.45
C PRO A 24 2.21 5.48 1.85
N THR A 25 1.31 6.39 1.47
CA THR A 25 1.67 7.70 0.92
C THR A 25 2.68 8.43 1.82
N GLY A 26 3.84 8.79 1.28
CA GLY A 26 5.00 9.39 1.96
C GLY A 26 6.05 8.39 2.48
N TYR A 27 5.83 7.07 2.31
CA TYR A 27 6.70 6.00 2.80
C TYR A 27 6.85 4.87 1.76
N GLU A 28 6.96 5.24 0.48
CA GLU A 28 6.84 4.32 -0.65
C GLU A 28 8.11 3.49 -0.95
N TRP A 29 9.24 3.92 -0.41
CA TRP A 29 10.58 3.47 -0.76
C TRP A 29 10.80 1.95 -0.72
N GLU A 30 10.21 1.22 0.22
CA GLU A 30 10.33 -0.25 0.26
C GLU A 30 9.52 -0.92 -0.85
N GLY A 31 8.32 -0.40 -1.16
CA GLY A 31 7.53 -0.87 -2.28
C GLY A 31 8.24 -0.64 -3.62
N GLN A 32 8.78 0.57 -3.80
CA GLN A 32 9.55 0.94 -4.99
C GLN A 32 10.81 0.08 -5.15
N LYS A 33 11.55 -0.21 -4.07
CA LYS A 33 12.70 -1.15 -4.13
C LYS A 33 12.30 -2.55 -4.58
N ILE A 34 11.21 -3.11 -4.04
CA ILE A 34 10.72 -4.44 -4.44
C ILE A 34 10.41 -4.45 -5.94
N TRP A 35 9.79 -3.37 -6.42
CA TRP A 35 9.45 -3.20 -7.83
C TRP A 35 10.68 -3.04 -8.73
N MET A 36 11.64 -2.20 -8.35
CA MET A 36 12.91 -2.02 -9.07
C MET A 36 13.74 -3.31 -9.11
N ASP A 37 13.82 -4.03 -7.98
CA ASP A 37 14.51 -5.32 -7.88
C ASP A 37 13.97 -6.34 -8.89
N TYR A 38 12.66 -6.37 -9.08
CA TYR A 38 12.02 -7.23 -10.07
C TYR A 38 12.41 -6.86 -11.50
N LEU A 39 12.57 -5.57 -11.77
CA LEU A 39 12.84 -5.00 -13.10
C LEU A 39 14.32 -4.94 -13.50
N LYS A 40 15.25 -5.15 -12.57
CA LYS A 40 16.70 -5.21 -12.85
C LYS A 40 17.12 -5.96 -14.12
N PRO A 41 16.58 -7.15 -14.44
CA PRO A 41 16.97 -7.87 -15.67
C PRO A 41 16.26 -7.38 -16.95
N TYR A 42 15.30 -6.47 -16.83
CA TYR A 42 14.39 -6.07 -17.91
C TYR A 42 14.54 -4.60 -18.32
N ALA A 43 15.07 -3.76 -17.45
CA ALA A 43 15.38 -2.35 -17.72
C ALA A 43 16.82 -2.17 -18.22
N ASP A 44 17.05 -1.12 -19.00
CA ASP A 44 18.39 -0.71 -19.43
C ASP A 44 18.98 0.35 -18.48
N GLU A 45 18.12 1.18 -17.88
CA GLU A 45 18.48 2.22 -16.90
C GLU A 45 17.37 2.37 -15.84
N PHE A 46 17.74 2.89 -14.67
CA PHE A 46 16.79 3.35 -13.65
C PHE A 46 17.00 4.83 -13.33
N ILE A 47 15.89 5.55 -13.16
CA ILE A 47 15.86 6.93 -12.67
C ILE A 47 15.05 6.95 -11.38
N THR A 48 15.50 7.74 -10.40
CA THR A 48 14.74 8.05 -9.18
C THR A 48 14.76 9.55 -8.94
N ASP A 49 13.70 10.10 -8.37
CA ASP A 49 13.67 11.51 -7.93
C ASP A 49 13.76 11.65 -6.40
N THR A 50 13.74 12.90 -5.93
CA THR A 50 13.79 13.23 -4.50
C THR A 50 12.50 12.91 -3.75
N TYR A 51 11.38 12.71 -4.45
CA TYR A 51 10.11 12.29 -3.87
C TYR A 51 10.02 10.76 -3.72
N GLY A 52 10.89 10.03 -4.41
CA GLY A 52 11.03 8.58 -4.34
C GLY A 52 10.58 7.87 -5.61
N SER A 53 9.90 8.56 -6.54
CA SER A 53 9.33 7.93 -7.74
C SER A 53 10.39 7.17 -8.52
N ALA A 54 10.10 5.91 -8.87
CA ALA A 54 11.03 5.01 -9.51
C ALA A 54 10.65 4.80 -10.97
N VAL A 55 11.62 4.95 -11.88
CA VAL A 55 11.42 4.77 -13.31
C VAL A 55 12.38 3.74 -13.86
N ALA A 56 11.85 2.69 -14.49
CA ALA A 56 12.62 1.75 -15.29
C ALA A 56 12.56 2.17 -16.77
N VAL A 57 13.71 2.40 -17.38
CA VAL A 57 13.81 2.90 -18.75
C VAL A 57 14.26 1.77 -19.69
N ILE A 58 13.58 1.63 -20.82
CA ILE A 58 13.95 0.75 -21.92
C ILE A 58 14.22 1.63 -23.14
N ASN A 59 15.35 1.40 -23.81
CA ASN A 59 15.78 2.19 -24.98
C ASN A 59 15.93 3.70 -24.65
N PRO A 60 16.82 4.07 -23.70
CA PRO A 60 16.91 5.43 -23.15
C PRO A 60 17.32 6.49 -24.18
N ASP A 61 18.12 6.11 -25.18
CA ASP A 61 18.70 7.03 -26.17
C ASP A 61 17.73 7.47 -27.28
N HIS A 62 16.52 6.91 -27.32
CA HIS A 62 15.56 7.23 -28.37
C HIS A 62 14.87 8.58 -28.12
N GLU A 63 14.74 9.39 -29.17
CA GLU A 63 14.21 10.76 -29.07
C GLU A 63 12.74 10.81 -28.62
N TYR A 64 11.87 9.99 -29.24
CA TYR A 64 10.47 9.88 -28.85
C TYR A 64 10.30 8.98 -27.63
N LYS A 65 9.62 9.49 -26.59
CA LYS A 65 9.46 8.84 -25.28
C LYS A 65 8.00 8.59 -24.98
N VAL A 66 7.70 7.39 -24.47
CA VAL A 66 6.36 6.98 -24.00
C VAL A 66 6.46 6.65 -22.52
N VAL A 67 5.54 7.19 -21.74
CA VAL A 67 5.43 6.92 -20.30
C VAL A 67 4.22 6.01 -20.06
N ILE A 68 4.42 4.96 -19.25
CA ILE A 68 3.33 4.20 -18.64
C ILE A 68 3.53 4.23 -17.14
N GLU A 69 2.45 4.48 -16.40
CA GLU A 69 2.53 4.81 -14.99
C GLU A 69 1.56 3.98 -14.15
N GLY A 70 2.06 3.53 -13.00
CA GLY A 70 1.29 3.07 -11.87
C GLY A 70 1.80 3.78 -10.61
N HIS A 71 1.00 3.78 -9.55
CA HIS A 71 1.44 4.31 -8.26
C HIS A 71 1.70 3.17 -7.28
N SER A 72 2.70 3.36 -6.44
CA SER A 72 3.20 2.40 -5.47
C SER A 72 2.59 2.61 -4.09
N ASP A 73 2.04 3.79 -3.85
CA ASP A 73 1.49 4.17 -2.57
C ASP A 73 0.18 3.45 -2.25
N GLU A 74 -0.23 3.52 -0.99
CA GLU A 74 -1.53 3.03 -0.55
C GLU A 74 -2.14 4.01 0.46
N ILE A 75 -3.46 4.08 0.45
CA ILE A 75 -4.21 4.82 1.45
C ILE A 75 -3.94 4.26 2.86
N SER A 76 -3.85 5.15 3.83
CA SER A 76 -3.52 4.81 5.21
C SER A 76 -4.13 5.81 6.19
N TRP A 77 -3.71 5.77 7.45
CA TRP A 77 -4.07 6.74 8.48
C TRP A 77 -2.82 7.21 9.21
N TYR A 78 -2.93 8.36 9.87
CA TYR A 78 -1.94 8.82 10.84
C TYR A 78 -2.53 8.81 12.24
N VAL A 79 -1.69 8.49 13.23
CA VAL A 79 -1.98 8.80 14.63
C VAL A 79 -2.07 10.31 14.79
N ASN A 80 -3.24 10.81 15.19
CA ASN A 80 -3.48 12.24 15.39
C ASN A 80 -3.29 12.67 16.83
N TYR A 81 -3.83 11.86 17.75
CA TYR A 81 -3.85 12.17 19.17
C TYR A 81 -3.94 10.87 19.98
N ILE A 82 -3.27 10.86 21.13
CA ILE A 82 -3.33 9.77 22.10
C ILE A 82 -3.96 10.33 23.36
N SER A 83 -5.13 9.82 23.71
CA SER A 83 -5.86 10.26 24.90
C SER A 83 -5.23 9.74 26.19
N GLU A 84 -5.52 10.40 27.31
CA GLU A 84 -5.09 9.95 28.65
C GLU A 84 -5.57 8.54 29.00
N LYS A 85 -6.65 8.06 28.36
CA LYS A 85 -7.20 6.70 28.51
C LYS A 85 -6.54 5.67 27.59
N GLY A 86 -5.56 6.05 26.77
CA GLY A 86 -4.87 5.16 25.83
C GLY A 86 -5.58 4.93 24.50
N LEU A 87 -6.71 5.59 24.25
CA LEU A 87 -7.38 5.55 22.94
C LEU A 87 -6.68 6.48 21.94
N ILE A 88 -6.57 6.03 20.70
CA ILE A 88 -5.83 6.71 19.64
C ILE A 88 -6.81 7.29 18.61
N SER A 89 -6.82 8.60 18.44
CA SER A 89 -7.55 9.26 17.34
C SER A 89 -6.70 9.29 16.08
N VAL A 90 -7.35 9.27 14.92
CA VAL A 90 -6.68 9.19 13.62
C VAL A 90 -7.05 10.34 12.69
N ILE A 91 -6.19 10.63 11.71
CA ILE A 91 -6.55 11.40 10.50
C ILE A 91 -6.27 10.55 9.27
N ARG A 92 -6.96 10.84 8.16
CA ARG A 92 -6.75 10.14 6.90
C ARG A 92 -5.41 10.50 6.27
N ASN A 93 -4.71 9.52 5.71
CA ASN A 93 -3.65 9.71 4.74
C ASN A 93 -4.16 9.18 3.38
N GLY A 94 -4.58 10.08 2.50
CA GLY A 94 -5.33 9.72 1.30
C GLY A 94 -6.83 9.44 1.55
N GLY A 95 -7.43 8.63 0.69
CA GLY A 95 -8.88 8.39 0.61
C GLY A 95 -9.46 7.34 1.57
N SER A 96 -8.83 7.06 2.71
CA SER A 96 -9.23 5.98 3.62
C SER A 96 -10.68 6.12 4.11
N ASP A 97 -11.52 5.13 3.78
CA ASP A 97 -12.93 5.15 4.16
C ASP A 97 -13.14 4.72 5.63
N HIS A 98 -13.52 5.69 6.43
CA HIS A 98 -13.95 5.53 7.81
C HIS A 98 -15.19 4.66 8.02
N GLN A 99 -16.07 4.48 7.03
CA GLN A 99 -17.30 3.70 7.19
C GLN A 99 -17.01 2.20 7.34
N ILE A 100 -15.94 1.72 6.70
CA ILE A 100 -15.51 0.32 6.78
C ILE A 100 -14.52 0.06 7.93
N ALA A 101 -14.04 1.12 8.58
CA ALA A 101 -12.99 1.04 9.59
C ALA A 101 -13.42 0.30 10.88
N PRO A 102 -14.64 0.49 11.45
CA PRO A 102 -15.01 -0.18 12.69
C PRO A 102 -14.79 -1.69 12.65
N SER A 103 -14.23 -2.22 13.74
CA SER A 103 -13.90 -3.65 13.91
C SER A 103 -12.77 -4.17 13.00
N LYS A 104 -12.12 -3.32 12.19
CA LYS A 104 -10.92 -3.71 11.43
C LYS A 104 -9.68 -3.68 12.31
N ILE A 105 -8.82 -4.68 12.14
CA ILE A 105 -7.47 -4.71 12.71
C ILE A 105 -6.58 -3.78 11.89
N VAL A 106 -5.62 -3.14 12.54
CA VAL A 106 -4.60 -2.30 11.90
C VAL A 106 -3.20 -2.65 12.38
N ASN A 107 -2.22 -2.28 11.55
CA ASN A 107 -0.80 -2.24 11.89
C ASN A 107 -0.39 -0.78 12.05
N ILE A 108 0.07 -0.40 13.24
CA ILE A 108 0.70 0.89 13.52
C ILE A 108 2.20 0.72 13.35
N HIS A 109 2.79 1.50 12.45
CA HIS A 109 4.21 1.46 12.14
C HIS A 109 4.98 2.35 13.11
N THR A 110 5.87 1.74 13.90
CA THR A 110 6.71 2.43 14.87
C THR A 110 8.18 2.06 14.66
N GLU A 111 9.10 2.83 15.24
CA GLU A 111 10.54 2.50 15.23
C GLU A 111 10.85 1.17 15.93
N LYS A 112 9.99 0.73 16.85
CA LYS A 112 10.13 -0.55 17.57
C LYS A 112 9.48 -1.72 16.82
N GLY A 113 8.97 -1.48 15.62
CA GLY A 113 8.23 -2.44 14.81
C GLY A 113 6.72 -2.21 14.84
N ILE A 114 5.98 -3.24 14.39
CA ILE A 114 4.53 -3.15 14.22
C ILE A 114 3.81 -3.34 15.56
N VAL A 115 2.97 -2.37 15.91
CA VAL A 115 1.99 -2.48 17.00
C VAL A 115 0.62 -2.75 16.40
N LYS A 116 -0.04 -3.84 16.81
CA LYS A 116 -1.40 -4.14 16.35
C LYS A 116 -2.43 -3.34 17.14
N GLY A 117 -3.44 -2.84 16.45
CA GLY A 117 -4.60 -2.21 17.06
C GLY A 117 -5.89 -2.66 16.39
N VAL A 118 -7.02 -2.25 16.96
CA VAL A 118 -8.35 -2.44 16.38
C VAL A 118 -9.11 -1.13 16.37
N PHE A 119 -9.78 -0.84 15.26
CA PHE A 119 -10.69 0.28 15.18
C PHE A 119 -11.93 0.04 16.04
N GLY A 120 -12.11 0.91 17.03
CA GLY A 120 -13.30 1.01 17.85
C GLY A 120 -14.26 2.09 17.35
N TRP A 121 -15.51 1.94 17.75
CA TRP A 121 -16.60 2.87 17.50
C TRP A 121 -17.55 2.79 18.72
N PRO A 122 -18.16 3.89 19.20
CA PRO A 122 -19.00 3.86 20.40
C PRO A 122 -20.02 2.73 20.37
N ALA A 123 -20.18 2.01 21.48
CA ALA A 123 -21.04 0.84 21.53
C ALA A 123 -22.49 1.19 21.20
N ILE A 124 -23.20 0.34 20.46
CA ILE A 124 -24.54 0.63 19.95
C ILE A 124 -25.53 1.04 21.05
N HIS A 125 -25.46 0.40 22.22
CA HIS A 125 -26.32 0.69 23.37
C HIS A 125 -26.01 2.02 24.10
N THR A 126 -24.90 2.67 23.75
CA THR A 126 -24.50 3.99 24.29
C THR A 126 -24.82 5.14 23.34
N ARG A 127 -25.27 4.84 22.11
CA ARG A 127 -25.63 5.85 21.11
C ARG A 127 -27.01 6.41 21.41
N LEU A 128 -27.25 7.65 21.02
CA LEU A 128 -28.56 8.29 21.20
C LEU A 128 -29.62 7.51 20.41
N ALA A 129 -30.62 6.98 21.11
CA ALA A 129 -31.66 6.10 20.53
C ALA A 129 -32.48 6.75 19.39
N SER A 130 -32.45 8.08 19.28
CA SER A 130 -33.15 8.82 18.23
C SER A 130 -32.35 8.99 16.93
N LYS A 131 -31.05 8.64 16.90
CA LYS A 131 -30.19 8.74 15.71
C LYS A 131 -29.13 7.64 15.66
N GLU A 132 -29.22 6.79 14.64
CA GLU A 132 -28.10 5.93 14.22
C GLU A 132 -27.11 6.74 13.39
N GLU A 133 -26.24 7.50 14.06
CA GLU A 133 -25.13 8.18 13.38
C GLU A 133 -24.19 7.14 12.78
N PRO A 134 -23.67 7.33 11.56
CA PRO A 134 -22.63 6.45 10.99
C PRO A 134 -21.26 6.69 11.65
N PRO A 135 -20.29 5.80 11.43
CA PRO A 135 -18.90 6.05 11.78
C PRO A 135 -18.39 7.33 11.12
N LYS A 136 -17.74 8.19 11.90
CA LYS A 136 -17.16 9.48 11.52
C LYS A 136 -15.71 9.52 12.01
N ILE A 137 -14.84 10.30 11.36
CA ILE A 137 -13.41 10.39 11.77
C ILE A 137 -13.28 10.83 13.23
N ASP A 138 -14.16 11.72 13.69
CA ASP A 138 -14.19 12.25 15.06
C ASP A 138 -14.73 11.27 16.12
N ASN A 139 -15.36 10.17 15.69
CA ASN A 139 -15.98 9.19 16.59
C ASN A 139 -15.39 7.78 16.49
N ILE A 140 -14.49 7.53 15.54
CA ILE A 140 -13.68 6.30 15.51
C ILE A 140 -12.36 6.52 16.25
N PHE A 141 -11.81 5.43 16.78
CA PHE A 141 -10.52 5.42 17.46
C PHE A 141 -9.84 4.07 17.25
N ILE A 142 -8.54 4.00 17.50
CA ILE A 142 -7.82 2.73 17.58
C ILE A 142 -7.53 2.42 19.04
N ASP A 143 -7.77 1.18 19.42
CA ASP A 143 -7.38 0.62 20.71
C ASP A 143 -6.25 -0.40 20.50
N VAL A 144 -5.20 -0.28 21.32
CA VAL A 144 -4.02 -1.17 21.35
C VAL A 144 -3.94 -1.95 22.66
N GLY A 145 -5.01 -1.96 23.47
CA GLY A 145 -5.10 -2.67 24.75
C GLY A 145 -4.39 -1.97 25.91
N CYS A 146 -4.01 -0.70 25.75
CA CYS A 146 -3.32 0.09 26.77
C CYS A 146 -4.31 0.84 27.67
N LYS A 147 -3.95 1.03 28.95
CA LYS A 147 -4.84 1.68 29.94
C LYS A 147 -4.70 3.20 29.99
N ASN A 148 -3.61 3.73 29.46
CA ASN A 148 -3.29 5.15 29.50
C ASN A 148 -2.31 5.52 28.39
N LYS A 149 -2.15 6.83 28.17
CA LYS A 149 -1.24 7.40 27.18
C LYS A 149 0.21 6.90 27.30
N LYS A 150 0.75 6.84 28.52
CA LYS A 150 2.15 6.43 28.74
C LYS A 150 2.40 4.99 28.31
N ASP A 151 1.42 4.11 28.48
CA ASP A 151 1.55 2.71 28.05
C ASP A 151 1.53 2.59 26.53
N VAL A 152 0.75 3.42 25.83
CA VAL A 152 0.77 3.53 24.36
C VAL A 152 2.14 4.02 23.86
N GLU A 153 2.67 5.09 24.48
CA GLU A 153 3.97 5.66 24.12
C GLU A 153 5.12 4.66 24.36
N LYS A 154 5.05 3.82 25.41
CA LYS A 154 6.03 2.75 25.65
C LYS A 154 6.11 1.74 24.49
N LEU A 155 4.98 1.47 23.82
CA LEU A 155 4.93 0.63 22.63
C LEU A 155 5.61 1.28 21.41
N GLY A 156 5.99 2.57 21.48
CA GLY A 156 6.60 3.33 20.40
C GLY A 156 5.61 4.13 19.54
N VAL A 157 4.32 4.04 19.86
CA VAL A 157 3.26 4.79 19.16
C VAL A 157 3.33 6.26 19.55
N HIS A 158 3.41 7.13 18.55
CA HIS A 158 3.43 8.58 18.70
C HIS A 158 2.60 9.27 17.60
N VAL A 159 2.27 10.55 17.79
CA VAL A 159 1.59 11.35 16.77
C VAL A 159 2.43 11.39 15.49
N GLY A 160 1.81 11.08 14.36
CA GLY A 160 2.49 10.93 13.07
C GLY A 160 2.86 9.50 12.68
N CYS A 161 2.74 8.51 13.59
CA CYS A 161 2.84 7.11 13.20
C CYS A 161 1.83 6.77 12.08
N VAL A 162 2.32 6.11 11.03
CA VAL A 162 1.47 5.62 9.94
C VAL A 162 0.76 4.35 10.36
N ILE A 163 -0.45 4.16 9.84
CA ILE A 163 -1.32 3.03 10.16
C ILE A 163 -1.86 2.45 8.85
N THR A 164 -1.64 1.15 8.64
CA THR A 164 -2.17 0.42 7.49
C THR A 164 -3.07 -0.73 7.93
N TYR A 165 -3.95 -1.20 7.05
CA TYR A 165 -4.63 -2.46 7.27
C TYR A 165 -3.65 -3.65 7.08
N PRO A 166 -3.87 -4.80 7.73
CA PRO A 166 -3.01 -5.98 7.58
C PRO A 166 -3.48 -6.93 6.47
N ASP A 167 -4.54 -6.61 5.71
CA ASP A 167 -5.23 -7.53 4.79
C ASP A 167 -4.28 -8.13 3.73
N PRO A 168 -3.89 -9.42 3.86
CA PRO A 168 -2.85 -10.01 3.03
C PRO A 168 -3.40 -10.50 1.69
N PHE A 169 -2.49 -10.70 0.74
CA PHE A 169 -2.80 -11.28 -0.56
C PHE A 169 -3.33 -12.71 -0.41
N HIS A 170 -4.46 -12.98 -1.03
CA HIS A 170 -5.01 -14.33 -1.21
C HIS A 170 -5.87 -14.40 -2.47
N VAL A 171 -6.27 -15.61 -2.85
CA VAL A 171 -7.04 -15.86 -4.08
C VAL A 171 -8.38 -16.48 -3.73
N LEU A 172 -9.45 -15.79 -4.08
CA LEU A 172 -10.81 -16.33 -4.07
C LEU A 172 -11.08 -17.03 -5.40
N ASN A 173 -11.73 -18.19 -5.32
CA ASN A 173 -12.17 -18.99 -6.47
C ASN A 173 -11.19 -18.97 -7.66
N LYS A 174 -10.02 -19.62 -7.50
CA LYS A 174 -8.99 -19.86 -8.53
C LYS A 174 -8.25 -18.63 -9.06
N ASP A 175 -8.93 -17.52 -9.35
CA ASP A 175 -8.36 -16.40 -10.11
C ASP A 175 -8.80 -14.99 -9.64
N ASN A 176 -9.57 -14.86 -8.56
CA ASN A 176 -9.97 -13.55 -8.03
C ASN A 176 -9.02 -13.13 -6.91
N PHE A 177 -8.16 -12.15 -7.18
CA PHE A 177 -7.17 -11.68 -6.20
C PHE A 177 -7.80 -10.73 -5.18
N VAL A 178 -7.42 -10.92 -3.91
CA VAL A 178 -7.85 -10.07 -2.80
C VAL A 178 -6.63 -9.66 -2.00
N CYS A 179 -6.45 -8.36 -1.81
CA CYS A 179 -5.44 -7.78 -0.95
C CYS A 179 -5.78 -6.30 -0.68
N ARG A 180 -5.16 -5.69 0.33
CA ARG A 180 -5.01 -4.23 0.37
C ARG A 180 -4.12 -3.74 -0.77
N ALA A 181 -4.14 -2.43 -1.02
CA ALA A 181 -3.25 -1.76 -1.96
C ALA A 181 -3.28 -2.29 -3.41
N LEU A 182 -4.36 -2.96 -3.85
CA LEU A 182 -4.52 -3.29 -5.27
C LEU A 182 -4.55 -2.02 -6.12
N ASP A 183 -5.25 -1.00 -5.66
CA ASP A 183 -5.11 0.38 -6.15
C ASP A 183 -3.81 0.98 -5.59
N ASN A 184 -2.80 1.29 -6.41
CA ASN A 184 -2.63 0.97 -7.85
C ASN A 184 -1.42 0.07 -8.08
N ARG A 185 -1.04 -0.71 -7.06
CA ARG A 185 0.05 -1.67 -7.21
C ARG A 185 -0.24 -2.75 -8.25
N ILE A 186 -1.50 -3.00 -8.58
CA ILE A 186 -1.82 -3.86 -9.73
C ILE A 186 -1.40 -3.20 -11.05
N GLY A 187 -1.55 -1.88 -11.20
CA GLY A 187 -1.01 -1.11 -12.33
C GLY A 187 0.51 -1.17 -12.36
N GLY A 188 1.17 -0.93 -11.22
CA GLY A 188 2.62 -1.09 -11.06
C GLY A 188 3.11 -2.50 -11.45
N PHE A 189 2.37 -3.54 -11.08
CA PHE A 189 2.64 -4.92 -11.49
C PHE A 189 2.48 -5.11 -13.02
N MET A 190 1.39 -4.60 -13.60
CA MET A 190 1.11 -4.75 -15.03
C MET A 190 2.18 -4.09 -15.90
N ILE A 191 2.60 -2.87 -15.56
CA ILE A 191 3.64 -2.17 -16.33
C ILE A 191 5.02 -2.83 -16.16
N ALA A 192 5.29 -3.45 -15.01
CA ALA A 192 6.51 -4.25 -14.82
C ALA A 192 6.50 -5.53 -15.69
N GLU A 193 5.33 -6.18 -15.82
CA GLU A 193 5.18 -7.32 -16.73
C GLU A 193 5.29 -6.93 -18.20
N VAL A 194 4.89 -5.71 -18.58
CA VAL A 194 5.14 -5.18 -19.94
C VAL A 194 6.64 -5.12 -20.22
N ALA A 195 7.43 -4.54 -19.32
CA ALA A 195 8.90 -4.50 -19.47
C ALA A 195 9.51 -5.91 -19.59
N ARG A 196 9.10 -6.84 -18.71
CA ARG A 196 9.53 -8.24 -18.78
C ARG A 196 9.22 -8.87 -20.13
N LEU A 197 7.98 -8.76 -20.60
CA LEU A 197 7.53 -9.36 -21.85
C LEU A 197 8.25 -8.75 -23.06
N ILE A 198 8.53 -7.44 -23.09
CA ILE A 198 9.30 -6.80 -24.15
C ILE A 198 10.70 -7.42 -24.25
N LYS A 199 11.41 -7.56 -23.11
CA LYS A 199 12.76 -8.12 -23.05
C LYS A 199 12.77 -9.60 -23.43
N GLU A 200 11.90 -10.41 -22.84
CA GLU A 200 11.84 -11.87 -23.09
C GLU A 200 11.45 -12.21 -24.54
N ASN A 201 10.54 -11.41 -25.14
CA ASN A 201 10.17 -11.57 -26.54
C ASN A 201 11.11 -10.86 -27.53
N LYS A 202 12.23 -10.31 -27.03
CA LYS A 202 13.27 -9.63 -27.84
C LYS A 202 12.70 -8.53 -28.75
N LYS A 203 11.71 -7.78 -28.27
CA LYS A 203 11.07 -6.70 -29.03
C LYS A 203 11.93 -5.44 -28.95
N LYS A 204 12.24 -4.87 -30.12
CA LYS A 204 12.83 -3.54 -30.23
C LYS A 204 11.70 -2.52 -30.35
N LEU A 205 11.69 -1.53 -29.46
CA LEU A 205 10.68 -0.48 -29.46
C LEU A 205 11.11 0.67 -30.37
N PRO A 206 10.21 1.27 -31.16
CA PRO A 206 10.49 2.48 -31.94
C PRO A 206 10.37 3.76 -31.08
N PHE A 207 10.60 3.64 -29.77
CA PHE A 207 10.53 4.70 -28.77
C PHE A 207 11.28 4.29 -27.50
N GLY A 208 11.62 5.26 -26.66
CA GLY A 208 12.07 5.03 -25.30
C GLY A 208 10.85 4.81 -24.41
N LEU A 209 10.79 3.70 -23.67
CA LEU A 209 9.70 3.41 -22.75
C LEU A 209 10.14 3.70 -21.32
N TYR A 210 9.37 4.57 -20.65
CA TYR A 210 9.58 4.98 -19.28
C TYR A 210 8.47 4.36 -18.44
N VAL A 211 8.81 3.25 -17.79
CA VAL A 211 7.91 2.53 -16.90
C VAL A 211 8.02 3.18 -15.53
N THR A 212 7.00 3.92 -15.11
CA THR A 212 7.03 4.76 -13.91
C THR A 212 6.19 4.13 -12.81
N ASN A 213 6.77 4.01 -11.63
CA ASN A 213 6.10 3.58 -10.41
C ASN A 213 6.28 4.69 -9.36
N SER A 214 5.29 5.59 -9.31
CA SER A 214 5.33 6.78 -8.46
C SER A 214 5.17 6.43 -7.00
#